data_AF-A0AAD9AHS6-F1
#
_entry.id   AF-A0AAD9AHS6-F1
#
_cell.length_a   1.000
_cell.length_b   1.000
_cell.length_c   1.000
_cell.angle_alpha   90.00
_cell.angle_beta   90.00
_cell.angle_gamma   90.00
#
_symmetry.space_group_name_H-M   'P 1'
#
loop_
_entity.id
_entity.type
_entity.pdbx_description
1 polymer ?
#
loop_
_entity_poly.entity_id
_entity_poly.type
_entity_poly.pdbx_seq_one_letter_code
_entity_poly.pdbx_strand_id
1 'polypeptide(L)'
;MANSERFWGLDPSSVAIVIRVATFEKLSIRHTCCRNGWRTGIDEQEINNLNDEDAIRIKYLEDLVPEFEAAFESMECDVSEFFETYWKDRMSEVLDELDGKPLTKENLQGIEDLGIRLIFEDDESSVESEMSSVGYFMEELDRIADGLGT
;
A
#
# COMPACT_ATOMS: atom_id res chain seq x y z
N MET A 1 -24.61 -13.14 19.52
CA MET A 1 -23.35 -12.48 19.89
C MET A 1 -22.28 -13.31 19.22
N ALA A 2 -21.80 -12.84 18.07
CA ALA A 2 -20.94 -13.63 17.20
C ALA A 2 -19.54 -13.72 17.78
N ASN A 3 -18.97 -14.93 17.73
CA ASN A 3 -17.66 -15.29 18.25
C ASN A 3 -16.56 -14.56 17.46
N SER A 4 -15.90 -13.56 18.06
CA SER A 4 -14.68 -12.93 17.52
C SER A 4 -13.45 -13.64 18.08
N GLU A 5 -13.37 -14.95 17.88
CA GLU A 5 -12.20 -15.73 18.30
C GLU A 5 -11.32 -16.02 17.08
N ARG A 6 -10.16 -15.36 17.06
CA ARG A 6 -8.96 -15.56 16.21
C ARG A 6 -8.96 -14.87 14.85
N PHE A 7 -8.15 -13.83 14.74
CA PHE A 7 -7.62 -13.31 13.49
C PHE A 7 -6.16 -12.96 13.78
N TRP A 8 -5.22 -13.88 13.96
CA TRP A 8 -4.76 -14.76 12.91
C TRP A 8 -3.82 -15.90 13.38
N GLY A 9 -3.41 -15.88 14.66
CA GLY A 9 -2.57 -16.93 15.25
C GLY A 9 -1.27 -17.24 14.49
N LEU A 10 -0.75 -16.27 13.72
CA LEU A 10 0.39 -16.45 12.83
C LEU A 10 1.69 -16.53 13.63
N ASP A 11 2.62 -17.34 13.12
CA ASP A 11 3.99 -17.29 13.58
C ASP A 11 4.68 -16.00 13.08
N PRO A 12 5.79 -15.57 13.70
CA PRO A 12 6.47 -14.32 13.34
C PRO A 12 6.87 -14.22 11.86
N SER A 13 7.22 -15.33 11.20
CA SER A 13 7.58 -15.31 9.78
C SER A 13 6.37 -15.03 8.89
N SER A 14 5.20 -15.54 9.27
CA SER A 14 3.96 -15.29 8.54
C SER A 14 3.48 -13.85 8.72
N VAL A 15 3.66 -13.26 9.91
CA VAL A 15 3.36 -11.84 10.14
C VAL A 15 4.25 -10.94 9.28
N ALA A 16 5.55 -11.21 9.22
CA ALA A 16 6.48 -10.46 8.38
C ALA A 16 6.09 -10.49 6.89
N ILE A 17 5.64 -11.65 6.39
CA ILE A 17 5.12 -11.77 5.02
C ILE A 17 3.88 -10.92 4.82
N VAL A 18 2.93 -10.97 5.74
CA VAL A 18 1.67 -10.19 5.68
C VAL A 18 1.97 -8.69 5.68
N ILE A 19 2.82 -8.20 6.59
CA ILE A 19 3.27 -6.80 6.64
C ILE A 19 3.88 -6.38 5.31
N ARG A 20 4.78 -7.18 4.75
CA ARG A 20 5.45 -6.88 3.48
C ARG A 20 4.47 -6.82 2.32
N VAL A 21 3.58 -7.80 2.19
CA VAL A 21 2.59 -7.85 1.10
C VAL A 21 1.61 -6.69 1.21
N ALA A 22 1.06 -6.45 2.40
CA ALA A 22 0.13 -5.34 2.62
C ALA A 22 0.76 -3.99 2.29
N THR A 23 2.01 -3.77 2.73
CA THR A 23 2.74 -2.52 2.48
C THR A 23 3.09 -2.36 0.99
N PHE A 24 3.51 -3.43 0.32
CA PHE A 24 3.80 -3.44 -1.12
C PHE A 24 2.57 -3.03 -1.93
N GLU A 25 1.42 -3.66 -1.67
CA GLU A 25 0.16 -3.37 -2.35
C GLU A 25 -0.31 -1.94 -2.07
N LYS A 26 -0.22 -1.48 -0.81
CA LYS A 26 -0.65 -0.12 -0.43
C LYS A 26 0.22 0.97 -1.06
N LEU A 27 1.51 0.71 -1.28
CA LEU A 27 2.40 1.59 -2.04
C LEU A 27 2.14 1.56 -3.56
N SER A 28 1.27 0.67 -4.04
CA SER A 28 0.95 0.49 -5.46
C SER A 28 2.18 0.22 -6.34
N ILE A 29 3.14 -0.54 -5.82
CA ILE A 29 4.34 -0.95 -6.56
C ILE A 29 3.92 -1.98 -7.61
N ARG A 30 4.42 -1.84 -8.85
CA ARG A 30 4.04 -2.75 -9.93
C ARG A 30 4.72 -4.11 -9.74
N HIS A 31 3.93 -5.18 -9.89
CA HIS A 31 4.45 -6.55 -9.90
C HIS A 31 5.26 -6.83 -11.16
N THR A 32 6.53 -6.44 -11.16
CA THR A 32 7.48 -6.86 -12.20
C THR A 32 8.01 -8.27 -11.92
N CYS A 33 7.83 -8.84 -10.72
CA CYS A 33 8.36 -10.15 -10.32
C CYS A 33 7.41 -11.34 -10.57
N CYS A 34 6.09 -11.12 -10.56
CA CYS A 34 5.10 -12.19 -10.67
C CYS A 34 4.83 -12.59 -12.13
N ARG A 35 4.83 -13.89 -12.43
CA ARG A 35 4.51 -14.46 -13.76
C ARG A 35 3.00 -14.47 -14.06
N ASN A 36 2.21 -13.66 -13.36
CA ASN A 36 0.75 -13.62 -13.51
C ASN A 36 0.40 -12.55 -14.55
N GLY A 37 0.25 -12.93 -15.82
CA GLY A 37 -0.32 -12.11 -16.90
C GLY A 37 0.46 -10.88 -17.37
N TRP A 38 1.08 -10.12 -16.46
CA TRP A 38 1.82 -8.89 -16.74
C TRP A 38 3.21 -9.14 -17.34
N ARG A 39 3.88 -10.23 -16.94
CA ARG A 39 5.20 -10.60 -17.49
C ARG A 39 5.15 -11.15 -18.92
N THR A 40 3.99 -11.52 -19.47
CA THR A 40 3.93 -12.05 -20.84
C THR A 40 3.99 -10.90 -21.83
N GLY A 41 5.18 -10.61 -22.35
CA GLY A 41 5.38 -9.63 -23.43
C GLY A 41 6.15 -8.37 -23.05
N ILE A 42 6.52 -8.20 -21.78
CA ILE A 42 7.40 -7.13 -21.30
C ILE A 42 8.85 -7.61 -21.37
N ASP A 43 9.73 -6.85 -22.02
CA ASP A 43 11.15 -7.17 -22.11
C ASP A 43 11.94 -6.69 -20.87
N GLU A 44 13.21 -7.07 -20.77
CA GLU A 44 14.07 -6.69 -19.64
C GLU A 44 14.29 -5.17 -19.53
N GLN A 45 14.26 -4.45 -20.65
CA GLN A 45 14.45 -2.99 -20.65
C GLN A 45 13.21 -2.29 -20.09
N GLU A 46 12.02 -2.72 -20.48
CA GLU A 46 10.77 -2.21 -19.94
C GLU A 46 10.62 -2.55 -18.45
N ILE A 47 11.02 -3.75 -18.02
CA ILE A 47 11.11 -4.09 -16.58
C ILE A 47 12.03 -3.11 -15.83
N ASN A 48 13.19 -2.80 -16.39
CA ASN A 48 14.12 -1.85 -15.75
C ASN A 48 13.53 -0.44 -15.65
N ASN A 49 12.85 0.04 -16.70
CA ASN A 49 12.18 1.33 -16.67
C ASN A 49 11.09 1.38 -15.59
N LEU A 50 10.26 0.32 -15.49
CA LEU A 50 9.23 0.21 -14.44
C LEU A 50 9.85 0.19 -13.04
N ASN A 51 10.96 -0.53 -12.86
CA ASN A 51 11.68 -0.56 -11.58
C ASN A 51 12.30 0.81 -11.24
N ASP A 52 12.84 1.52 -12.22
CA ASP A 52 13.39 2.87 -12.04
C ASP A 52 12.28 3.87 -11.64
N GLU A 53 11.11 3.78 -12.27
CA GLU A 53 9.94 4.58 -11.92
C GLU A 53 9.41 4.27 -10.50
N ASP A 54 9.46 2.99 -10.09
CA ASP A 54 9.01 2.55 -8.77
C ASP A 54 10.11 2.63 -7.69
N ALA A 55 11.34 3.04 -8.05
CA ALA A 55 12.50 3.00 -7.16
C ALA A 55 12.28 3.75 -5.84
N ILE A 56 11.57 4.88 -5.87
CA ILE A 56 11.22 5.64 -4.66
C ILE A 56 10.28 4.83 -3.76
N ARG A 57 9.23 4.23 -4.33
CA ARG A 57 8.26 3.41 -3.60
C ARG A 57 8.89 2.14 -3.05
N ILE A 58 9.77 1.51 -3.82
CA ILE A 58 10.56 0.34 -3.38
C ILE A 58 11.42 0.71 -2.17
N LYS A 59 12.07 1.89 -2.19
CA LYS A 59 12.83 2.35 -1.03
C LYS A 59 11.94 2.56 0.20
N TYR A 60 10.77 3.18 0.04
CA TYR A 60 9.80 3.31 1.14
C TYR A 60 9.41 1.93 1.70
N LEU A 61 9.17 0.93 0.83
CA LEU A 61 8.89 -0.43 1.28
C LEU A 61 10.04 -1.02 2.11
N GLU A 62 11.29 -0.86 1.65
CA GLU A 62 12.48 -1.36 2.34
C GLU A 62 12.71 -0.69 3.71
N ASP A 63 12.32 0.58 3.84
CA ASP A 63 12.42 1.33 5.09
C ASP A 63 11.23 1.03 6.05
N LEU A 64 10.02 0.85 5.51
CA LEU A 64 8.78 0.68 6.31
C LEU A 64 8.59 -0.74 6.85
N VAL A 65 8.95 -1.78 6.10
CA VAL A 65 8.81 -3.16 6.59
C VAL A 65 9.56 -3.39 7.91
N PRO A 66 10.86 -3.03 8.06
CA PRO A 66 11.54 -3.20 9.33
C PRO A 66 10.99 -2.28 10.43
N GLU A 67 10.46 -1.10 10.09
CA GLU A 67 9.74 -0.23 11.04
C GLU A 67 8.50 -0.95 11.58
N PHE A 68 7.68 -1.52 10.70
CA PHE A 68 6.45 -2.22 11.06
C PHE A 68 6.71 -3.52 11.83
N GLU A 69 7.71 -4.31 11.43
CA GLU A 69 8.11 -5.52 12.16
C GLU A 69 8.52 -5.17 13.60
N ALA A 70 9.35 -4.14 13.77
CA ALA A 70 9.77 -3.69 15.11
C ALA A 70 8.62 -3.10 15.93
N ALA A 71 7.74 -2.33 15.29
CA ALA A 71 6.55 -1.76 15.95
C ALA A 71 5.61 -2.88 16.42
N PHE A 72 5.33 -3.86 15.56
CA PHE A 72 4.50 -5.00 15.90
C PHE A 72 5.05 -5.80 17.09
N GLU A 73 6.36 -6.10 17.07
CA GLU A 73 7.03 -6.77 18.19
C GLU A 73 6.92 -5.98 19.51
N SER A 74 6.94 -4.65 19.44
CA SER A 74 6.88 -3.78 20.62
C SER A 74 5.48 -3.58 21.20
N MET A 75 4.44 -3.65 20.37
CA MET A 75 3.06 -3.33 20.77
C MET A 75 2.34 -4.50 21.46
N GLU A 76 2.89 -5.73 21.39
CA GLU A 76 2.30 -6.95 21.97
C GLU A 76 0.79 -7.10 21.68
N CYS A 77 0.35 -6.68 20.49
CA CYS A 77 -1.03 -6.69 20.05
C CYS A 77 -1.30 -7.80 19.03
N ASP A 78 -2.57 -8.04 18.71
CA ASP A 78 -2.89 -8.94 17.61
C ASP A 78 -2.64 -8.26 16.25
N VAL A 79 -2.51 -9.08 15.21
CA VAL A 79 -2.21 -8.60 13.84
C VAL A 79 -3.29 -7.64 13.36
N SER A 80 -4.57 -7.90 13.66
CA SER A 80 -5.68 -7.05 13.22
C SER A 80 -5.63 -5.67 13.89
N GLU A 81 -5.38 -5.63 15.19
CA GLU A 81 -5.23 -4.40 15.96
C GLU A 81 -4.04 -3.58 15.46
N PHE A 82 -2.91 -4.21 15.16
CA PHE A 82 -1.75 -3.53 14.56
C PHE A 82 -2.11 -2.87 13.22
N PHE A 83 -2.83 -3.60 12.36
CA PHE A 83 -3.21 -3.09 11.04
C PHE A 83 -4.22 -1.94 11.12
N GLU A 84 -5.23 -2.03 12.00
CA GLU A 84 -6.24 -0.97 12.16
C GLU A 84 -5.73 0.27 12.90
N THR A 85 -4.65 0.14 13.67
CA THR A 85 -4.10 1.26 14.46
C THR A 85 -2.83 1.81 13.81
N TYR A 86 -1.68 1.20 14.10
CA TYR A 86 -0.38 1.75 13.73
C TYR A 86 -0.12 1.75 12.22
N TRP A 87 -0.31 0.59 11.56
CA TRP A 87 0.04 0.45 10.15
C TRP A 87 -0.78 1.39 9.27
N LYS A 88 -2.10 1.47 9.50
CA LYS A 88 -3.01 2.31 8.72
C LYS A 88 -2.68 3.78 8.84
N ASP A 89 -2.50 4.27 10.07
CA ASP A 89 -2.16 5.67 10.32
C ASP A 89 -0.80 6.01 9.68
N ARG A 90 0.21 5.16 9.89
CA ARG A 90 1.54 5.38 9.33
C ARG A 90 1.56 5.32 7.80
N MET A 91 0.82 4.41 7.19
CA MET A 91 0.70 4.33 5.73
C MET A 91 -0.02 5.56 5.14
N SER A 92 -0.99 6.14 5.86
CA SER A 92 -1.63 7.39 5.43
C SER A 92 -0.60 8.51 5.32
N GLU A 93 0.24 8.69 6.34
CA GLU A 93 1.30 9.71 6.35
C GLU A 93 2.30 9.51 5.20
N VAL A 94 2.71 8.27 4.97
CA VAL A 94 3.64 7.92 3.89
C VAL A 94 3.06 8.24 2.52
N LEU A 95 1.78 7.93 2.31
CA LEU A 95 1.11 8.21 1.03
C LEU A 95 0.96 9.72 0.80
N ASP A 96 0.64 10.48 1.85
CA ASP A 96 0.61 11.95 1.78
C ASP A 96 1.99 12.55 1.43
N GLU A 97 3.08 11.95 1.92
CA GLU A 97 4.44 12.34 1.56
C GLU A 97 4.78 12.01 0.09
N LEU A 98 4.34 10.83 -0.38
CA LEU A 98 4.63 10.33 -1.72
C LEU A 98 3.86 11.05 -2.83
N ASP A 99 2.56 11.28 -2.61
CA ASP A 99 1.70 11.96 -3.59
C ASP A 99 1.95 13.48 -3.62
N GLY A 100 2.75 13.96 -2.66
CA GLY A 100 3.15 15.35 -2.56
C GLY A 100 2.03 16.25 -2.06
N LYS A 101 2.41 17.45 -1.62
CA LYS A 101 1.43 18.43 -1.16
C LYS A 101 0.45 18.78 -2.28
N PRO A 102 -0.84 19.00 -1.98
CA PRO A 102 -1.81 19.46 -2.97
C PRO A 102 -1.26 20.69 -3.70
N LEU A 103 -1.51 20.77 -5.00
CA LEU A 103 -1.04 21.87 -5.84
C LEU A 103 -1.43 23.20 -5.21
N THR A 104 -0.44 24.01 -4.84
CA THR A 104 -0.70 25.33 -4.28
C THR A 104 -1.28 26.25 -5.35
N LYS A 105 -1.88 27.37 -4.93
CA LYS A 105 -2.37 28.38 -5.88
C LYS A 105 -1.24 28.91 -6.77
N GLU A 106 -0.02 29.03 -6.26
CA GLU A 106 1.14 29.42 -7.08
C GLU A 106 1.48 28.36 -8.13
N ASN A 107 1.41 27.07 -7.79
CA ASN A 107 1.64 25.99 -8.75
C ASN A 107 0.58 26.01 -9.87
N LEU A 108 -0.69 26.18 -9.51
CA LEU A 108 -1.79 26.28 -10.48
C LEU A 108 -1.61 27.49 -11.39
N GLN A 109 -1.25 28.65 -10.84
CA GLN A 109 -0.98 29.86 -11.62
C GLN A 109 0.20 29.66 -12.59
N GLY A 110 1.28 29.03 -12.14
CA GLY A 110 2.42 28.72 -13.00
C GLY A 110 2.07 27.78 -14.15
N ILE A 111 1.18 26.82 -13.92
CA ILE A 111 0.68 25.90 -14.97
C ILE A 111 -0.17 26.67 -15.99
N GLU A 112 -1.05 27.57 -15.53
CA GLU A 112 -1.83 28.45 -16.43
C GLU A 112 -0.95 29.40 -17.23
N ASP A 113 0.09 29.97 -16.62
CA ASP A 113 1.04 30.88 -17.28
C ASP A 113 1.84 30.18 -18.38
N LEU A 114 2.03 28.86 -18.27
CA LEU A 114 2.59 28.00 -19.33
C LEU A 114 1.58 27.67 -20.44
N GLY A 115 0.35 28.15 -20.34
CA GLY A 115 -0.74 27.89 -21.28
C GLY A 115 -1.35 26.49 -21.14
N ILE A 116 -1.01 25.75 -20.07
CA ILE A 116 -1.55 24.42 -19.77
C ILE A 116 -2.83 24.62 -18.95
N ARG A 117 -3.93 23.99 -19.39
CA ARG A 117 -5.17 23.95 -18.63
C ARG A 117 -5.38 22.56 -18.05
N LEU A 118 -5.39 22.48 -16.73
CA LEU A 118 -5.82 21.28 -16.02
C LEU A 118 -7.33 21.17 -16.11
N ILE A 119 -7.82 20.03 -16.60
CA ILE A 119 -9.23 19.69 -16.58
C ILE A 119 -9.39 18.72 -15.44
N PHE A 120 -9.97 19.19 -14.34
CA PHE A 120 -10.41 18.32 -13.27
C PHE A 120 -11.75 17.77 -13.70
N GLU A 121 -11.79 16.49 -14.06
CA GLU A 121 -13.06 15.79 -14.12
C GLU A 121 -13.54 15.69 -12.67
N ASP A 122 -14.67 16.33 -12.38
CA ASP A 122 -15.38 16.13 -11.11
C ASP A 122 -15.85 14.68 -11.09
N ASP A 123 -14.96 13.77 -10.71
CA ASP A 123 -15.33 12.44 -10.29
C ASP A 123 -16.05 12.63 -8.95
N GLU A 124 -17.38 12.80 -9.03
CA GLU A 124 -18.31 12.81 -7.90
C GLU A 124 -18.39 11.39 -7.27
N SER A 125 -17.23 10.80 -6.96
CA SER A 125 -17.07 9.48 -6.35
C SER A 125 -16.03 9.46 -5.21
N SER A 126 -15.30 10.55 -4.94
CA SER A 126 -14.11 10.48 -4.06
C SER A 126 -14.33 10.79 -2.57
N VAL A 127 -15.51 10.54 -1.99
CA VAL A 127 -15.66 10.49 -0.51
C VAL A 127 -16.39 9.23 -0.02
N GLU A 128 -16.14 8.08 -0.64
CA GLU A 128 -16.42 6.76 0.00
C GLU A 128 -15.28 5.73 -0.17
N SER A 129 -14.10 6.13 -0.66
CA SER A 129 -13.03 5.17 -1.02
C SER A 129 -12.05 4.81 0.10
N GLU A 130 -11.79 5.72 1.06
CA GLU A 130 -10.72 5.49 2.05
C GLU A 130 -11.09 4.49 3.16
N MET A 131 -12.38 4.28 3.43
CA MET A 131 -12.85 3.28 4.39
C MET A 131 -13.14 1.91 3.78
N SER A 132 -13.16 1.80 2.44
CA SER A 132 -13.43 0.55 1.74
C SER A 132 -12.15 -0.23 1.44
N SER A 133 -11.01 0.44 1.23
CA SER A 133 -9.77 -0.24 0.87
C SER A 133 -9.23 -1.11 1.99
N VAL A 134 -9.12 -0.60 3.23
CA VAL A 134 -8.52 -1.39 4.33
C VAL A 134 -9.35 -2.64 4.65
N GLY A 135 -10.68 -2.53 4.69
CA GLY A 135 -11.57 -3.68 4.89
C GLY A 135 -11.47 -4.73 3.77
N TYR A 136 -11.40 -4.29 2.51
CA TYR A 136 -11.17 -5.18 1.38
C TYR A 136 -9.78 -5.85 1.44
N PHE A 137 -8.75 -5.11 1.84
CA PHE A 137 -7.41 -5.66 2.03
C PHE A 137 -7.37 -6.66 3.18
N MET A 138 -8.10 -6.44 4.28
CA MET A 138 -8.22 -7.43 5.36
C MET A 138 -8.91 -8.71 4.88
N GLU A 139 -9.98 -8.61 4.08
CA GLU A 139 -10.64 -9.79 3.49
C GLU A 139 -9.76 -10.56 2.49
N GLU A 140 -8.85 -9.88 1.79
CA GLU A 140 -7.90 -10.55 0.88
C GLU A 140 -6.72 -11.17 1.64
N LEU A 141 -6.24 -10.49 2.68
CA LEU A 141 -5.30 -11.08 3.63
C LEU A 141 -5.91 -12.31 4.30
N ASP A 142 -7.22 -12.28 4.66
CA ASP A 142 -8.06 -13.40 5.16
C ASP A 142 -7.89 -14.65 4.30
N ARG A 143 -7.92 -14.49 2.98
CA ARG A 143 -7.73 -15.60 2.03
C ARG A 143 -6.29 -16.10 1.98
N ILE A 144 -5.31 -15.20 2.07
CA ILE A 144 -3.89 -15.56 1.98
C ILE A 144 -3.47 -16.38 3.19
N ALA A 145 -3.79 -15.94 4.40
CA ALA A 145 -3.34 -16.67 5.58
C ALA A 145 -4.22 -17.90 5.91
N ASP A 146 -5.47 -17.98 5.45
CA ASP A 146 -6.20 -19.27 5.40
C ASP A 146 -5.53 -20.28 4.45
N GLY A 147 -4.88 -19.80 3.39
CA GLY A 147 -4.13 -20.62 2.42
C GLY A 147 -2.75 -21.09 2.88
N LEU A 148 -2.19 -20.52 3.96
CA LEU A 148 -0.89 -20.89 4.52
C LEU A 148 -0.97 -22.01 5.57
N GLY A 149 -2.18 -22.47 5.91
CA GLY A 149 -2.45 -23.49 6.92
C GLY A 149 -2.51 -24.95 6.42
N THR A 150 -1.57 -25.40 5.58
CA THR A 150 -1.42 -26.84 5.21
C THR A 150 -0.01 -27.37 5.39
#